data_AF-A0A254N4Y1-F1
#
_entry.id   AF-A0A254N4Y1-F1
#
_cell.length_a   1.000
_cell.length_b   1.000
_cell.length_c   1.000
_cell.angle_alpha   90.00
_cell.angle_beta   90.00
_cell.angle_gamma   90.00
#
_symmetry.space_group_name_H-M   'P 1'
#
loop_
_entity.id
_entity.type
_entity.pdbx_description
1 polymer ?
#
loop_
_entity_poly.entity_id
_entity_poly.type
_entity_poly.pdbx_seq_one_letter_code
_entity_poly.pdbx_strand_id
1 'polypeptide(L)'
;MGIPELYVDFNEMLEPDLVLLSAADSKVAVTGEQISLRAGLKVAIYMDDFDDEGRPDDLVAFGVVEANTSVGWAEHVRWCCRIDDHGIRDRSQL
;
A
#
# COMPACT_ATOMS: atom_id res chain seq x y z
N MET A 1 3.66 -19.00 3.30
CA MET A 1 3.89 -17.59 3.66
C MET A 1 2.67 -16.81 3.21
N GLY A 2 2.07 -16.03 4.11
CA GLY A 2 0.90 -15.20 3.79
C GLY A 2 1.29 -14.00 2.93
N ILE A 3 0.28 -13.24 2.49
CA ILE A 3 0.49 -11.95 1.84
C ILE A 3 0.94 -10.96 2.93
N PRO A 4 2.10 -10.29 2.80
CA PRO A 4 2.52 -9.30 3.78
C PRO A 4 1.65 -8.05 3.71
N GLU A 5 1.32 -7.50 4.88
CA GLU A 5 0.52 -6.28 5.02
C GLU A 5 1.42 -5.09 5.37
N LEU A 6 1.38 -4.05 4.54
CA LEU A 6 2.29 -2.91 4.59
C LEU A 6 1.52 -1.60 4.76
N TYR A 7 1.97 -0.73 5.66
CA TYR A 7 1.37 0.60 5.83
C TYR A 7 1.63 1.51 4.61
N VAL A 8 0.63 2.24 4.13
CA VAL A 8 0.75 3.26 3.08
C VAL A 8 0.03 4.54 3.49
N ASP A 9 0.27 5.63 2.77
CA ASP A 9 -0.58 6.82 2.81
C ASP A 9 -1.40 6.85 1.51
N PHE A 10 -2.71 6.58 1.60
CA PHE A 10 -3.60 6.63 0.44
C PHE A 10 -3.86 8.05 -0.07
N ASN A 11 -3.33 9.09 0.56
CA ASN A 11 -3.30 10.44 -0.01
C ASN A 11 -2.13 10.63 -0.99
N GLU A 12 -1.14 9.73 -0.98
CA GLU A 12 0.01 9.74 -1.90
C GLU A 12 -0.24 8.84 -3.14
N MET A 13 -1.36 9.09 -3.83
CA MET A 13 -1.71 8.40 -5.08
C MET A 13 -1.06 9.08 -6.30
N LEU A 14 -0.52 8.29 -7.21
CA LEU A 14 -0.04 8.72 -8.52
C LEU A 14 -1.12 8.58 -9.61
N GLU A 15 -1.95 7.54 -9.48
CA GLU A 15 -3.07 7.19 -10.36
C GLU A 15 -4.22 6.67 -9.48
N PRO A 16 -5.46 6.51 -9.99
CA PRO A 16 -6.57 6.01 -9.19
C PRO A 16 -6.32 4.66 -8.49
N ASP A 17 -5.40 3.86 -9.01
CA ASP A 17 -5.03 2.53 -8.52
C ASP A 17 -3.51 2.40 -8.25
N LEU A 18 -2.75 3.49 -8.22
CA LEU A 18 -1.30 3.46 -7.97
C LEU A 18 -0.93 4.33 -6.77
N VAL A 19 -0.50 3.70 -5.69
CA VAL A 19 -0.06 4.39 -4.45
C VAL A 19 1.45 4.28 -4.26
N LEU A 20 2.07 5.33 -3.71
CA LEU A 20 3.45 5.29 -3.27
C LEU A 20 3.63 4.28 -2.12
N LEU A 21 4.69 3.46 -2.17
CA LEU A 21 4.90 2.39 -1.19
C LEU A 21 6.18 2.59 -0.36
N SER A 22 7.32 2.83 -1.02
CA SER A 22 8.61 2.92 -0.33
C SER A 22 9.71 3.55 -1.18
N ALA A 23 10.53 4.41 -0.57
CA ALA A 23 11.81 4.86 -1.14
C ALA A 23 12.93 3.80 -1.04
N ALA A 24 12.81 2.84 -0.12
CA ALA A 24 13.80 1.79 0.11
C ALA A 24 13.37 0.43 -0.48
N ASP A 25 14.34 -0.45 -0.76
CA ASP A 25 14.12 -1.82 -1.25
C ASP A 25 13.55 -2.78 -0.20
N SER A 26 13.23 -2.29 0.99
CA SER A 26 12.55 -3.08 2.01
C SER A 26 11.59 -2.23 2.83
N LYS A 27 10.54 -2.86 3.36
CA LYS A 27 9.57 -2.24 4.25
C LYS A 27 9.14 -3.21 5.33
N VAL A 28 8.92 -2.70 6.54
CA VAL A 28 8.46 -3.53 7.67
C VAL A 28 6.96 -3.75 7.54
N ALA A 29 6.54 -5.02 7.60
CA ALA A 29 5.14 -5.39 7.63
C ALA A 29 4.53 -5.20 9.02
N VAL A 30 3.20 -5.23 9.10
CA VAL A 30 2.45 -5.15 10.38
C VAL A 30 2.91 -6.20 11.40
N THR A 31 3.39 -7.36 10.92
CA THR A 31 3.91 -8.45 11.74
C THR A 31 5.29 -8.15 12.36
N GLY A 32 5.95 -7.05 11.97
CA GLY A 32 7.33 -6.72 12.30
C GLY A 32 8.37 -7.36 11.38
N GLU A 33 7.96 -8.16 10.40
CA GLU A 33 8.86 -8.77 9.42
C GLU A 33 9.39 -7.73 8.41
N GLN A 34 10.68 -7.74 8.13
CA GLN A 34 11.27 -6.91 7.07
C GLN A 34 11.07 -7.58 5.70
N ILE A 35 10.24 -6.98 4.86
CA ILE A 35 9.90 -7.49 3.53
C ILE A 35 10.80 -6.84 2.49
N SER A 36 11.53 -7.64 1.71
CA SER A 36 12.26 -7.16 0.54
C SER A 36 11.30 -6.92 -0.64
N LEU A 37 11.18 -5.66 -1.05
CA LEU A 37 10.31 -5.22 -2.12
C LEU A 37 10.94 -5.54 -3.48
N ARG A 38 10.11 -6.02 -4.40
CA ARG A 38 10.48 -6.31 -5.79
C ARG A 38 9.23 -6.28 -6.66
N ALA A 39 9.41 -5.95 -7.93
CA ALA A 39 8.33 -5.99 -8.91
C ALA A 39 7.64 -7.36 -8.92
N GLY A 40 6.31 -7.37 -8.95
CA GLY A 40 5.51 -8.61 -8.96
C GLY A 40 5.23 -9.22 -7.58
N LEU A 41 5.76 -8.66 -6.49
CA LEU A 41 5.40 -9.09 -5.13
C LEU A 41 3.94 -8.70 -4.83
N LYS A 42 3.10 -9.68 -4.46
CA LYS A 42 1.75 -9.42 -3.96
C LYS A 42 1.81 -8.95 -2.51
N VAL A 43 1.05 -7.90 -2.20
CA VAL A 43 0.98 -7.29 -0.86
C VAL A 43 -0.47 -6.93 -0.53
N ALA A 44 -0.77 -6.90 0.76
CA ALA A 44 -1.88 -6.14 1.30
C ALA A 44 -1.32 -4.79 1.76
N ILE A 45 -2.10 -3.74 1.62
CA ILE A 45 -1.74 -2.42 2.09
C ILE A 45 -2.87 -1.85 2.93
N TYR A 46 -2.51 -1.05 3.93
CA TYR A 46 -3.48 -0.42 4.82
C TYR A 46 -3.05 0.99 5.21
N MET A 47 -4.02 1.80 5.62
CA MET A 47 -3.83 3.09 6.26
C MET A 47 -4.85 3.20 7.40
N ASP A 48 -4.43 3.72 8.55
CA ASP A 48 -5.34 3.92 9.68
C ASP A 48 -6.48 4.88 9.26
N ASP A 49 -7.72 4.50 9.56
CA ASP A 49 -8.91 5.33 9.32
C ASP A 49 -9.99 5.04 10.38
N PHE A 50 -11.03 5.87 10.42
CA PHE A 50 -12.14 5.73 11.35
C PHE A 50 -13.47 5.70 10.60
N ASP A 51 -14.40 4.86 11.06
CA ASP A 51 -15.78 4.84 10.55
C ASP A 51 -16.57 6.11 10.94
N ASP A 52 -17.80 6.23 10.42
CA ASP A 52 -18.71 7.34 10.69
C ASP A 52 -19.08 7.48 12.20
N GLU A 53 -18.87 6.42 12.99
CA GLU A 53 -19.10 6.41 14.44
C GLU A 53 -17.82 6.71 15.25
N GLY A 54 -16.70 6.99 14.56
CA GLY A 54 -15.40 7.31 15.15
C GLY A 54 -14.66 6.09 15.69
N ARG A 55 -15.01 4.87 15.25
CA ARG A 55 -14.31 3.63 15.60
C ARG A 55 -13.23 3.32 14.57
N PRO A 56 -12.08 2.75 14.97
CA PRO A 56 -11.04 2.36 14.02
C PRO A 56 -11.59 1.37 12.97
N ASP A 57 -11.44 1.71 11.69
CA ASP A 57 -11.74 0.86 10.55
C ASP A 57 -10.78 1.24 9.41
N ASP A 58 -9.62 0.59 9.36
CA ASP A 58 -8.58 0.93 8.41
C ASP A 58 -9.07 0.89 6.96
N LEU A 59 -8.57 1.78 6.13
CA LEU A 59 -8.62 1.60 4.69
C LEU A 59 -7.64 0.51 4.30
N VAL A 60 -8.06 -0.37 3.40
CA VAL A 60 -7.28 -1.53 2.95
C VAL A 60 -7.41 -1.75 1.45
N ALA A 61 -6.36 -2.33 0.86
CA ALA A 61 -6.38 -2.81 -0.51
C ALA A 61 -5.41 -3.98 -0.70
N PHE A 62 -5.62 -4.78 -1.76
CA PHE A 62 -4.61 -5.71 -2.25
C PHE A 62 -3.98 -5.18 -3.53
N GLY A 63 -2.73 -5.54 -3.76
CA GLY A 63 -2.04 -5.10 -4.96
C GLY A 63 -0.73 -5.81 -5.22
N VAL A 64 -0.04 -5.30 -6.24
CA VAL A 64 1.24 -5.80 -6.71
C VAL A 64 2.26 -4.67 -6.68
N VAL A 65 3.43 -4.95 -6.12
CA VAL A 65 4.54 -4.01 -6.11
C VAL A 65 5.06 -3.80 -7.53
N GLU A 66 5.24 -2.54 -7.93
CA GLU A 66 5.89 -2.13 -9.17
C GLU A 66 6.93 -1.04 -8.93
N ALA A 67 7.90 -0.94 -9.82
CA ALA A 67 8.89 0.13 -9.76
C ALA A 67 8.19 1.46 -10.09
N ASN A 68 8.46 2.48 -9.29
CA ASN A 68 8.01 3.83 -9.61
C ASN A 68 8.75 4.35 -10.84
N THR A 69 8.01 4.82 -11.84
CA THR A 69 8.56 5.49 -13.02
C THR A 69 8.06 6.93 -13.16
N SER A 70 7.34 7.44 -12.16
CA SER A 70 6.87 8.83 -12.16
C SER A 70 8.03 9.81 -12.01
N VAL A 71 7.83 11.01 -12.55
CA VAL A 71 8.76 12.13 -12.46
C VAL A 71 8.12 13.26 -11.66
N GLY A 72 8.94 14.07 -10.99
CA GLY A 72 8.48 15.21 -10.19
C GLY A 72 8.41 14.88 -8.69
N TRP A 73 7.31 15.23 -8.04
CA TRP A 73 7.23 15.21 -6.56
C TRP A 73 7.49 13.83 -5.95
N ALA A 74 7.15 12.76 -6.67
CA ALA A 74 7.30 11.37 -6.21
C ALA A 74 8.58 10.67 -6.68
N GLU A 75 9.49 11.35 -7.39
CA GLU A 75 10.72 10.74 -7.96
C GLU A 75 11.64 10.12 -6.90
N HIS A 76 11.54 10.59 -5.66
CA HIS A 76 12.29 10.06 -4.52
C HIS A 76 11.78 8.71 -4.00
N VAL A 77 10.57 8.29 -4.42
CA VAL A 77 9.98 6.99 -4.07
C VAL A 77 10.35 5.97 -5.13
N ARG A 78 10.77 4.78 -4.70
CA ARG A 78 11.28 3.73 -5.59
C ARG A 78 10.22 2.71 -5.97
N TRP A 79 9.33 2.40 -5.05
CA TRP A 79 8.31 1.37 -5.20
C TRP A 79 6.93 1.97 -5.03
N CYS A 80 6.01 1.53 -5.89
CA CYS A 80 4.59 1.76 -5.77
C CYS A 80 3.86 0.43 -5.57
N CYS A 81 2.61 0.50 -5.15
CA CYS A 81 1.69 -0.63 -5.16
C CYS A 81 0.57 -0.34 -6.16
N ARG A 82 0.43 -1.19 -7.17
CA ARG A 82 -0.72 -1.19 -8.08
C ARG A 82 -1.84 -1.98 -7.45
N ILE A 83 -2.90 -1.30 -7.06
CA ILE A 83 -4.10 -1.85 -6.42
C ILE A 83 -4.89 -2.67 -7.45
N ASP A 84 -5.47 -3.77 -6.99
CA ASP A 84 -6.31 -4.62 -7.84
C ASP A 84 -7.71 -4.01 -8.10
N ASP A 85 -8.53 -4.74 -8.85
CA ASP A 85 -9.87 -4.29 -9.27
C ASP A 85 -10.88 -4.21 -8.12
N HIS A 86 -10.54 -4.67 -6.92
CA HIS A 86 -11.36 -4.50 -5.74
C HIS A 86 -11.19 -3.12 -5.07
N GLY A 87 -10.18 -2.35 -5.48
CA GLY A 87 -9.95 -0.98 -5.00
C GLY A 87 -9.63 -0.88 -3.51
N ILE A 88 -9.65 0.37 -3.02
CA ILE A 88 -9.54 0.70 -1.60
C ILE A 88 -10.93 0.56 -0.97
N ARG A 89 -10.99 -0.08 0.19
CA ARG A 89 -12.24 -0.33 0.94
C ARG A 89 -11.97 -0.27 2.43
N ASP A 90 -13.03 -0.11 3.22
CA ASP A 90 -12.93 -0.25 4.67
C ASP A 90 -12.62 -1.70 5.03
N ARG A 91 -11.81 -1.90 6.07
CA ARG A 91 -11.41 -3.24 6.53
C ARG A 91 -12.62 -4.07 6.93
N SER A 92 -13.67 -3.46 7.45
CA SER A 92 -14.93 -4.13 7.76
C SER A 92 -15.66 -4.74 6.54
N GLN A 93 -15.28 -4.35 5.32
CA GLN A 93 -15.87 -4.85 4.06
C GLN A 93 -15.06 -5.97 3.38
N LEU A 94 -13.98 -6.47 4.02
CA LEU A 94 -13.12 -7.54 3.50
C LEU A 94 -13.75 -8.93 3.53
#